data_AF-A0A7X6UVV4-F1
#
_entry.id   AF-A0A7X6UVV4-F1
#
_cell.length_a   1.000
_cell.length_b   1.000
_cell.length_c   1.000
_cell.angle_alpha   90.00
_cell.angle_beta   90.00
_cell.angle_gamma   90.00
#
_symmetry.space_group_name_H-M   'P 1'
#
loop_
_entity.id
_entity.type
_entity.pdbx_description
1 polymer ?
#
loop_
_entity_poly.entity_id
_entity_poly.type
_entity_poly.pdbx_seq_one_letter_code
_entity_poly.pdbx_strand_id
1 'polypeptide(L)'
;MRLTYLLLPLLVFSCSEPKFLIHEKLEDMLQNDLKFMVSEIIAGSSDTNVLEEPYYIVENLLFFYGDTAWIYSSYAEVDFYYFRDIPIKQKRKYRYDVRFKSWDRYHKELYYTK
;
A
#
# COMPACT_ATOMS: atom_id res chain seq x y z
N MET A 1 -23.52 20.87 46.35
CA MET A 1 -22.38 20.97 45.41
C MET A 1 -22.30 19.67 44.62
N ARG A 2 -22.81 19.66 43.38
CA ARG A 2 -22.83 18.48 42.51
C ARG A 2 -21.53 18.43 41.70
N LEU A 3 -20.59 17.61 42.13
CA LEU A 3 -19.30 17.38 41.49
C LEU A 3 -19.37 16.07 40.70
N THR A 4 -20.12 16.03 39.60
CA THR A 4 -20.40 14.77 38.88
C THR A 4 -20.38 14.91 37.35
N TYR A 5 -19.46 15.71 36.79
CA TYR A 5 -19.35 15.87 35.33
C TYR A 5 -17.91 15.98 34.81
N LEU A 6 -16.96 15.22 35.37
CA LEU A 6 -15.53 15.34 34.99
C LEU A 6 -14.92 14.03 34.47
N LEU A 7 -15.71 13.15 33.86
CA LEU A 7 -15.21 11.88 33.31
C LEU A 7 -15.65 11.58 31.86
N LEU A 8 -16.37 12.49 31.19
CA LEU A 8 -16.92 12.19 29.86
C LEU A 8 -16.09 12.60 28.61
N PRO A 9 -15.02 13.43 28.65
CA PRO A 9 -14.35 13.81 27.39
C PRO A 9 -13.26 12.82 26.92
N LEU A 10 -12.99 11.73 27.64
CA LEU A 10 -11.90 10.78 27.31
C LEU A 10 -12.29 9.65 26.35
N LEU A 11 -13.57 9.49 26.01
CA LEU A 11 -14.05 8.41 25.13
C LEU A 11 -14.07 8.74 23.63
N VAL A 12 -13.57 9.92 23.24
CA VAL A 12 -13.55 10.36 21.82
C VAL A 12 -12.16 10.28 21.18
N PHE A 13 -11.19 9.61 21.82
CA PHE A 13 -9.90 9.33 21.20
C PHE A 13 -10.05 8.28 20.08
N SER A 14 -10.39 8.81 18.90
CA SER A 14 -10.11 8.34 17.55
C SER A 14 -9.65 6.89 17.42
N CYS A 15 -10.55 6.01 16.99
CA CYS A 15 -10.26 4.64 16.58
C CYS A 15 -9.55 4.58 15.20
N SER A 16 -8.64 5.51 14.92
CA SER A 16 -7.88 5.57 13.66
C SER A 16 -6.43 5.20 13.90
N GLU A 17 -5.89 4.27 13.12
CA GLU A 17 -4.48 3.92 13.21
C GLU A 17 -3.59 5.12 12.79
N PRO A 18 -2.48 5.39 13.50
CA PRO A 18 -1.52 6.41 13.10
C PRO A 18 -1.02 6.21 11.67
N LYS A 19 -0.96 7.31 10.90
CA LYS A 19 -0.56 7.26 9.49
C LYS A 19 0.83 6.66 9.25
N PHE A 20 1.76 6.86 10.18
CA PHE A 20 3.11 6.31 10.05
C PHE A 20 3.10 4.78 10.06
N LEU A 21 2.24 4.14 10.88
CA LEU A 21 2.08 2.69 10.90
C LEU A 21 1.40 2.19 9.63
N ILE A 22 0.39 2.92 9.13
CA ILE A 22 -0.25 2.59 7.85
C ILE A 22 0.78 2.63 6.71
N HIS A 23 1.67 3.62 6.72
CA HIS A 23 2.75 3.74 5.73
C HIS A 23 3.80 2.64 5.87
N GLU A 24 4.25 2.31 7.08
CA GLU A 24 5.18 1.21 7.33
C GLU A 24 4.63 -0.14 6.81
N LYS A 25 3.36 -0.42 7.09
CA LYS A 25 2.65 -1.59 6.54
C LYS A 25 2.56 -1.59 5.01
N LEU A 26 2.49 -0.40 4.40
CA LEU A 26 2.52 -0.29 2.93
C LEU A 26 3.89 -0.72 2.43
N GLU A 27 4.97 -0.12 2.95
CA GLU A 27 6.34 -0.42 2.55
C GLU A 27 6.65 -1.93 2.65
N ASP A 28 6.30 -2.56 3.78
CA ASP A 28 6.45 -4.01 3.94
C ASP A 28 5.72 -4.81 2.86
N MET A 29 4.49 -4.42 2.54
CA MET A 29 3.70 -5.08 1.50
C MET A 29 4.30 -4.87 0.10
N LEU A 30 4.79 -3.66 -0.21
CA LEU A 30 5.39 -3.34 -1.51
C LEU A 30 6.70 -4.11 -1.71
N GLN A 31 7.54 -4.21 -0.67
CA GLN A 31 8.75 -5.01 -0.69
C GLN A 31 8.46 -6.50 -0.91
N ASN A 32 7.45 -7.05 -0.23
CA ASN A 32 7.03 -8.44 -0.43
C ASN A 32 6.45 -8.67 -1.82
N ASP A 33 5.68 -7.72 -2.34
CA ASP A 33 5.14 -7.76 -3.70
C ASP A 33 6.24 -7.79 -4.75
N LEU A 34 7.25 -6.91 -4.63
CA LEU A 34 8.38 -6.86 -5.54
C LEU A 34 9.16 -8.18 -5.53
N LYS A 35 9.45 -8.72 -4.33
CA LYS A 35 10.12 -10.03 -4.18
C LYS A 35 9.33 -11.15 -4.84
N PHE A 36 8.02 -11.18 -4.66
CA PHE A 36 7.14 -12.18 -5.26
C PHE A 36 7.17 -12.09 -6.79
N MET A 37 7.00 -10.89 -7.35
CA MET A 37 7.04 -10.67 -8.81
C MET A 37 8.35 -11.12 -9.43
N VAL A 38 9.48 -10.75 -8.81
CA VAL A 38 10.81 -11.16 -9.27
C VAL A 38 10.97 -12.67 -9.21
N SER A 39 10.51 -13.29 -8.12
CA SER A 39 10.59 -14.74 -7.91
C SER A 39 9.77 -15.53 -8.92
N GLU A 40 8.57 -15.05 -9.26
CA GLU A 40 7.73 -15.66 -10.31
C GLU A 40 8.43 -15.67 -11.68
N ILE A 41 9.13 -14.58 -12.03
CA ILE A 41 9.85 -14.48 -13.31
C ILE A 41 11.05 -15.44 -13.32
N ILE A 42 11.82 -15.47 -12.24
CA ILE A 42 12.99 -16.35 -12.11
C ILE A 42 12.57 -17.82 -12.18
N ALA A 43 11.46 -18.19 -11.52
CA ALA A 43 10.95 -19.55 -11.56
C ALA A 43 10.39 -19.95 -12.94
N GLY A 44 9.87 -18.98 -13.70
CA GLY A 44 9.22 -19.20 -14.99
C GLY A 44 10.12 -19.13 -16.23
N SER A 45 11.37 -18.67 -16.10
CA SER A 45 12.27 -18.45 -17.26
C SER A 45 13.69 -18.94 -17.00
N SER A 46 14.29 -19.59 -17.99
CA SER A 46 15.72 -19.94 -17.98
C SER A 46 16.64 -18.74 -18.26
N ASP A 47 16.09 -17.70 -18.88
CA ASP A 47 16.77 -16.42 -19.14
C ASP A 47 16.06 -15.34 -18.34
N THR A 48 16.65 -14.96 -17.21
CA THR A 48 16.04 -14.01 -16.28
C THR A 48 16.32 -12.60 -16.76
N ASN A 49 15.40 -12.09 -17.58
CA ASN A 49 15.35 -10.68 -17.98
C ASN A 49 14.90 -9.79 -16.80
N VAL A 50 15.56 -9.91 -15.66
CA VAL A 50 15.26 -9.19 -14.43
C VAL A 50 16.32 -8.10 -14.24
N LEU A 51 15.89 -6.93 -13.75
CA LEU A 51 16.81 -5.87 -13.32
C LEU A 51 17.74 -6.39 -12.22
N GLU A 52 18.98 -5.90 -12.19
CA GLU A 52 19.90 -6.20 -11.09
C GLU A 52 19.34 -5.66 -9.76
N GLU A 53 18.76 -4.46 -9.81
CA GLU A 53 18.07 -3.82 -8.70
C GLU A 53 16.62 -3.50 -9.10
N PRO A 54 15.68 -4.46 -8.97
CA PRO A 54 14.26 -4.19 -9.12
C PRO A 54 13.80 -3.17 -8.08
N TYR A 55 12.87 -2.28 -8.45
CA TYR A 55 12.39 -1.22 -7.57
C TYR A 55 10.93 -0.88 -7.82
N TYR A 56 10.36 -0.06 -6.95
CA TYR A 56 9.03 0.52 -7.13
C TYR A 56 9.04 2.01 -6.84
N ILE A 57 8.04 2.70 -7.40
CA ILE A 57 7.77 4.12 -7.17
C ILE A 57 6.34 4.25 -6.67
N VAL A 58 6.16 4.87 -5.50
CA VAL A 58 4.83 5.24 -4.99
C VAL A 58 4.41 6.55 -5.66
N GLU A 59 3.60 6.44 -6.71
CA GLU A 59 3.10 7.58 -7.50
C GLU A 59 2.09 8.42 -6.71
N ASN A 60 1.27 7.76 -5.89
CA ASN A 60 0.27 8.45 -5.09
C ASN A 60 0.05 7.73 -3.76
N LEU A 61 -0.04 8.49 -2.67
CA LEU A 61 -0.41 8.03 -1.35
C LEU A 61 -1.36 9.04 -0.72
N LEU A 62 -2.63 8.65 -0.57
CA LEU A 62 -3.69 9.50 -0.04
C LEU A 62 -4.19 8.93 1.28
N PHE A 63 -4.45 9.84 2.23
CA PHE A 63 -5.14 9.54 3.48
C PHE A 63 -6.48 10.25 3.47
N PHE A 64 -7.56 9.50 3.66
CA PHE A 64 -8.93 9.98 3.72
C PHE A 64 -9.30 10.36 5.16
N TYR A 65 -10.33 11.21 5.31
CA TYR A 65 -10.79 11.68 6.62
C TYR A 65 -12.31 11.72 6.72
N GLY A 66 -12.82 11.70 7.95
CA GLY A 66 -14.26 11.73 8.22
C GLY A 66 -14.98 10.56 7.55
N ASP A 67 -16.18 10.81 7.04
CA ASP A 67 -17.05 9.77 6.46
C ASP A 67 -16.41 9.05 5.26
N THR A 68 -15.50 9.70 4.53
CA THR A 68 -14.77 9.08 3.41
C THR A 68 -13.78 7.99 3.85
N ALA A 69 -13.44 7.93 5.14
CA ALA A 69 -12.52 6.96 5.70
C ALA A 69 -13.22 5.78 6.40
N TRP A 70 -14.54 5.62 6.28
CA TRP A 70 -15.30 4.61 7.05
C TRP A 70 -14.90 3.16 6.72
N ILE A 71 -14.68 2.85 5.43
CA ILE A 71 -14.29 1.49 4.98
C ILE A 71 -12.81 1.44 4.67
N TYR A 72 -12.35 2.36 3.82
CA TYR A 72 -10.96 2.50 3.43
C TYR A 72 -10.45 3.85 3.88
N SER A 73 -9.39 3.89 4.69
CA SER A 73 -8.82 5.17 5.15
C SER A 73 -7.68 5.68 4.29
N SER A 74 -7.13 4.84 3.41
CA SER A 74 -5.99 5.23 2.58
C SER A 74 -6.01 4.55 1.22
N TYR A 75 -5.33 5.18 0.26
CA TYR A 75 -5.12 4.70 -1.09
C TYR A 75 -3.65 4.83 -1.46
N ALA A 76 -3.13 3.85 -2.20
CA ALA A 76 -1.82 3.97 -2.83
C ALA A 76 -1.84 3.50 -4.29
N GLU A 77 -1.12 4.21 -5.14
CA GLU A 77 -0.80 3.83 -6.51
C GLU A 77 0.71 3.65 -6.62
N VAL A 78 1.14 2.49 -7.13
CA VAL A 78 2.56 2.12 -7.15
C VAL A 78 2.90 1.50 -8.49
N ASP A 79 3.99 1.98 -9.07
CA ASP A 79 4.59 1.44 -10.28
C ASP A 79 5.80 0.58 -9.92
N PHE A 80 5.82 -0.67 -10.40
CA PHE A 80 6.89 -1.64 -10.20
C PHE A 80 7.70 -1.80 -11.47
N TYR A 81 9.02 -1.81 -11.33
CA TYR A 81 10.01 -1.95 -12.39
C TYR A 81 10.93 -3.12 -12.05
N TYR A 82 10.88 -4.16 -12.88
CA TYR A 82 11.63 -5.40 -12.62
C TYR A 82 12.16 -6.08 -13.88
N PHE A 83 11.82 -5.62 -15.09
CA PHE A 83 12.41 -6.13 -16.32
C PHE A 83 13.59 -5.27 -16.77
N ARG A 84 14.67 -5.91 -17.27
CA ARG A 84 15.87 -5.20 -17.74
C ARG A 84 15.68 -4.62 -19.14
N ASP A 85 15.29 -5.47 -20.08
CA ASP A 85 15.23 -5.12 -21.51
C ASP A 85 13.80 -4.99 -22.04
N ILE A 86 12.80 -5.23 -21.19
CA ILE A 86 11.39 -5.07 -21.53
C ILE A 86 10.90 -3.74 -20.95
N PRO A 87 10.54 -2.76 -21.79
CA PRO A 87 10.06 -1.47 -21.35
C PRO A 87 8.60 -1.57 -20.88
N ILE A 88 8.38 -2.29 -19.78
CA ILE A 88 7.08 -2.45 -19.14
C ILE A 88 7.24 -2.16 -17.65
N LYS A 89 6.29 -1.39 -17.12
CA LYS A 89 6.05 -1.27 -15.68
C LYS A 89 4.73 -1.93 -15.30
N GLN A 90 4.66 -2.47 -14.09
CA GLN A 90 3.41 -2.95 -13.54
C GLN A 90 2.87 -1.95 -12.53
N LYS A 91 1.71 -1.38 -12.82
CA LYS A 91 0.99 -0.55 -11.87
C LYS A 91 0.11 -1.41 -10.98
N ARG A 92 0.16 -1.18 -9.68
CA ARG A 92 -0.78 -1.75 -8.70
C ARG A 92 -1.45 -0.64 -7.91
N LYS A 93 -2.70 -0.90 -7.52
CA LYS A 93 -3.44 -0.03 -6.61
C LYS A 93 -3.81 -0.77 -5.34
N TYR A 94 -3.69 -0.04 -4.25
CA TYR A 94 -3.91 -0.53 -2.90
C TYR A 94 -4.90 0.35 -2.17
N ARG A 95 -5.63 -0.26 -1.25
CA ARG A 95 -6.53 0.44 -0.33
C ARG A 95 -6.34 -0.10 1.06
N TYR A 96 -6.35 0.77 2.05
CA TYR A 96 -6.16 0.38 3.43
C TYR A 96 -7.51 0.18 4.11
N ASP A 97 -7.84 -1.06 4.46
CA ASP A 97 -9.08 -1.42 5.12
C ASP A 97 -9.00 -1.12 6.63
N VAL A 98 -9.91 -0.28 7.11
CA VAL A 98 -9.92 0.18 8.51
C VAL A 98 -10.32 -0.92 9.48
N ARG A 99 -11.19 -1.84 9.04
CA ARG A 99 -11.69 -2.95 9.86
C ARG A 99 -10.60 -3.99 10.08
N PHE A 100 -9.87 -4.34 9.03
CA PHE A 100 -8.79 -5.33 9.08
C PHE A 100 -7.43 -4.74 9.42
N LYS A 101 -7.29 -3.41 9.38
CA LYS A 101 -6.03 -2.68 9.63
C LYS A 101 -4.89 -3.16 8.72
N SER A 102 -5.25 -3.46 7.48
CA SER A 102 -4.37 -4.06 6.47
C SER A 102 -4.56 -3.40 5.13
N TRP A 103 -3.53 -3.48 4.29
CA TRP A 103 -3.64 -3.10 2.90
C TRP A 103 -4.15 -4.25 2.04
N ASP A 104 -5.05 -3.92 1.13
CA ASP A 104 -5.56 -4.83 0.11
C ASP A 104 -5.10 -4.39 -1.29
N ARG A 105 -4.69 -5.38 -2.08
CA ARG A 105 -4.47 -5.25 -3.53
C ARG A 105 -5.82 -5.35 -4.22
N TYR A 106 -6.21 -4.37 -5.02
CA TYR A 106 -7.51 -4.41 -5.71
C TYR A 106 -7.42 -4.16 -7.22
N HIS A 107 -6.26 -3.74 -7.72
CA HIS A 107 -6.05 -3.50 -9.15
C HIS A 107 -4.60 -3.76 -9.54
N LYS A 108 -4.42 -4.32 -10.75
CA LYS A 108 -3.13 -4.63 -11.37
C LYS A 108 -3.25 -4.41 -12.87
N GLU A 109 -2.29 -3.70 -13.45
CA GLU A 109 -2.21 -3.46 -14.89
C GLU A 109 -0.76 -3.32 -15.35
N LEU A 110 -0.49 -3.67 -16.61
CA LEU A 110 0.82 -3.54 -17.23
C LEU A 110 0.81 -2.37 -18.21
N TYR A 111 1.84 -1.54 -18.14
CA TYR A 111 1.99 -0.36 -19.00
C TYR A 111 3.32 -0.42 -19.72
N TYR A 112 3.30 -0.13 -21.02
CA TYR A 112 4.52 0.06 -21.78
C TYR A 112 5.16 1.42 -21.44
N THR A 113 6.44 1.43 -21.12
CA THR A 113 7.22 2.64 -20.82
C THR A 113 7.96 3.06 -22.09
N LYS A 114 7.50 4.12 -22.76
CA LYS A 114 8.17 4.63 -23.98
C LYS A 114 9.59 5.12 -23.70
#